data_AF-A6YRZ3-F1
#
_entry.id   AF-A6YRZ3-F1
#
_cell.length_a   1.000
_cell.length_b   1.000
_cell.length_c   1.000
_cell.angle_alpha   90.00
_cell.angle_beta   90.00
_cell.angle_gamma   90.00
#
_symmetry.space_group_name_H-M   'P 1'
#
loop_
_entity.id
_entity.type
_entity.pdbx_description
1 polymer ?
#
loop_
_entity_poly.entity_id
_entity_poly.type
_entity_poly.pdbx_seq_one_letter_code
_entity_poly.pdbx_strand_id
1 'polypeptide(L)'
;VRAEEAPVASQSKAEKDYDAAMKKSEAAKKAYEEAKKKAEDAQKKYDEGQKKTEEKARKAEEASKEIAKATSEVQNAYVKYQRVQRNSRLNEKERKKQLAEIDEEINKAKQILNEKNEDFKKVREEVIPEPTELAKDQRKAEEAKAEEKVAKRKYDYATLKVALAKSKVEAEEAELDNKAENLQNKVADLEKEIANAEKTVADLEKEVAKLEKDVEDFKNSNGEQAEQYLAAAEKDLVAKKAELAEAKIKAATKKAELEKAEAELENLLSTLDPEGKTQDELDKEAAEAELNKKVEALQNQVAELEEELSKLEDNFKDAETNNVEDYIKEGLEEAIATKKAELEKTQKELDAALNELGPDGDEEETPAPAPQPEKPAPAPAPKPEKSADQQAEEDYARRSEEEYNRLTQQQPPKAEKPAPASAPQP
;
A
#
# COMPACT_ATOMS: atom_id res chain seq x y z
N VAL A 1 -8.88 -21.95 20.43
CA VAL A 1 -9.11 -21.18 19.19
C VAL A 1 -7.80 -20.48 18.86
N ARG A 2 -6.91 -21.19 18.17
CA ARG A 2 -5.68 -20.64 17.62
C ARG A 2 -6.07 -20.26 16.19
N ALA A 3 -6.19 -18.97 15.92
CA ALA A 3 -6.35 -18.49 14.55
C ALA A 3 -5.03 -18.80 13.85
N GLU A 4 -4.99 -19.92 13.13
CA GLU A 4 -4.01 -20.11 12.07
C GLU A 4 -4.36 -19.08 11.01
N GLU A 5 -3.48 -18.10 10.83
CA GLU A 5 -3.53 -17.17 9.71
C GLU A 5 -3.46 -18.01 8.43
N ALA A 6 -4.54 -17.96 7.65
CA ALA A 6 -4.54 -18.44 6.27
C ALA A 6 -3.37 -17.76 5.53
N PRO A 7 -2.70 -18.45 4.59
CA PRO A 7 -1.69 -17.80 3.76
C PRO A 7 -2.41 -16.74 2.93
N VAL A 8 -2.21 -15.47 3.32
CA VAL A 8 -2.70 -14.31 2.58
C VAL A 8 -2.13 -14.45 1.17
N ALA A 9 -3.03 -14.47 0.19
CA ALA A 9 -2.73 -14.34 -1.23
C ALA A 9 -1.62 -13.31 -1.46
N SER A 10 -0.76 -13.54 -2.45
CA SER A 10 0.52 -12.84 -2.60
C SER A 10 0.36 -11.33 -2.73
N GLN A 11 0.23 -10.62 -1.61
CA GLN A 11 0.07 -9.17 -1.56
C GLN A 11 1.18 -8.50 -2.36
N SER A 12 0.80 -7.52 -3.17
CA SER A 12 1.75 -6.78 -4.00
C SER A 12 2.76 -6.05 -3.11
N LYS A 13 3.89 -5.63 -3.70
CA LYS A 13 4.87 -4.85 -2.95
C LYS A 13 4.28 -3.50 -2.53
N ALA A 14 3.47 -2.87 -3.38
CA ALA A 14 2.82 -1.60 -3.07
C ALA A 14 1.81 -1.74 -1.92
N GLU A 15 1.04 -2.83 -1.88
CA GLU A 15 0.10 -3.12 -0.79
C GLU A 15 0.82 -3.31 0.55
N LYS A 16 1.91 -4.09 0.56
CA LYS A 16 2.75 -4.26 1.76
C LYS A 16 3.34 -2.95 2.25
N ASP A 17 3.79 -2.10 1.32
CA ASP A 17 4.31 -0.76 1.64
C ASP A 17 3.20 0.17 2.19
N TYR A 18 1.97 0.05 1.68
CA TYR A 18 0.80 0.77 2.19
C TYR A 18 0.44 0.34 3.62
N ASP A 19 0.35 -0.96 3.88
CA ASP A 19 0.09 -1.49 5.23
C ASP A 19 1.17 -1.08 6.24
N ALA A 20 2.44 -1.12 5.82
CA ALA A 20 3.55 -0.68 6.64
C ALA A 20 3.50 0.84 6.91
N ALA A 21 3.12 1.64 5.91
CA ALA A 21 2.94 3.08 6.07
C ALA A 21 1.77 3.41 7.02
N MET A 22 0.65 2.67 6.92
CA MET A 22 -0.51 2.82 7.80
C MET A 22 -0.14 2.56 9.26
N LYS A 23 0.52 1.43 9.55
CA LYS A 23 1.01 1.10 10.91
C LYS A 23 1.92 2.19 11.48
N LYS A 24 2.84 2.73 10.66
CA LYS A 24 3.73 3.84 11.06
C LYS A 24 2.96 5.15 11.33
N SER A 25 1.93 5.44 10.53
CA SER A 25 1.08 6.62 10.71
C SER A 25 0.26 6.55 12.01
N GLU A 26 -0.31 5.39 12.33
CA GLU A 26 -1.04 5.18 13.57
C GLU A 26 -0.14 5.35 14.80
N ALA A 27 1.07 4.78 14.77
CA ALA A 27 2.05 4.96 15.82
C ALA A 27 2.45 6.43 16.00
N ALA A 28 2.67 7.15 14.89
CA ALA A 28 3.00 8.58 14.92
C ALA A 28 1.83 9.43 15.44
N LYS A 29 0.58 9.09 15.11
CA LYS A 29 -0.63 9.73 15.63
C LYS A 29 -0.72 9.60 17.14
N LYS A 30 -0.50 8.40 17.66
CA LYS A 30 -0.49 8.15 19.11
C LYS A 30 0.58 8.99 19.82
N ALA A 31 1.80 9.04 19.27
CA ALA A 31 2.87 9.86 19.81
C ALA A 31 2.54 11.37 19.79
N TYR A 32 1.86 11.85 18.74
CA TYR A 32 1.40 13.23 18.67
C TYR A 32 0.36 13.57 19.75
N GLU A 33 -0.66 12.74 19.93
CA GLU A 33 -1.68 12.96 20.96
C GLU A 33 -1.10 12.92 22.38
N GLU A 34 -0.16 12.01 22.65
CA GLU A 34 0.55 11.96 23.93
C GLU A 34 1.39 13.22 24.18
N ALA A 35 2.14 13.69 23.18
CA ALA A 35 2.95 14.90 23.28
C ALA A 35 2.08 16.16 23.45
N LYS A 36 0.97 16.24 22.73
CA LYS A 36 -0.02 17.32 22.86
C LYS A 36 -0.59 17.41 24.27
N LYS A 37 -1.03 16.28 24.83
CA LYS A 37 -1.53 16.23 26.21
C LYS A 37 -0.46 16.68 27.21
N LYS A 38 0.78 16.23 27.04
CA LYS A 38 1.91 16.64 27.89
C LYS A 38 2.15 18.16 27.82
N ALA A 39 2.06 18.75 26.63
CA ALA A 39 2.20 20.19 26.42
C ALA A 39 1.07 20.99 27.08
N GLU A 40 -0.18 20.54 26.95
CA GLU A 40 -1.34 21.14 27.61
C GLU A 40 -1.22 21.10 29.14
N ASP A 41 -0.85 19.93 29.69
CA ASP A 41 -0.67 19.74 31.14
C ASP A 41 0.48 20.60 31.70
N ALA A 42 1.59 20.72 30.97
CA ALA A 42 2.72 21.55 31.37
C ALA A 42 2.37 23.04 31.32
N GLN A 43 1.69 23.49 30.26
CA GLN A 43 1.24 24.88 30.15
C GLN A 43 0.26 25.25 31.27
N LYS A 44 -0.70 24.37 31.57
CA LYS A 44 -1.68 24.61 32.63
C LYS A 44 -1.01 24.81 34.01
N LYS A 45 0.01 24.02 34.33
CA LYS A 45 0.78 24.18 35.59
C LYS A 45 1.46 25.55 35.67
N TYR A 46 2.08 25.99 34.58
CA TYR A 46 2.70 27.31 34.51
C TYR A 46 1.67 28.44 34.68
N ASP A 47 0.55 28.36 33.94
CA ASP A 47 -0.52 29.38 33.99
C ASP A 47 -1.14 29.47 35.40
N GLU A 48 -1.36 28.33 36.06
CA GLU A 48 -1.85 28.28 37.45
C GLU A 48 -0.86 28.94 38.44
N GLY A 49 0.44 28.70 38.25
CA GLY A 49 1.49 29.33 39.06
C GLY A 49 1.57 30.84 38.86
N GLN A 50 1.47 31.29 37.60
CA GLN A 50 1.45 32.71 37.26
C GLN A 50 0.23 33.41 37.88
N LYS A 51 -0.96 32.81 37.75
CA LYS A 51 -2.20 33.36 38.31
C LYS A 51 -2.15 33.55 39.82
N LYS A 52 -1.59 32.58 40.57
CA LYS A 52 -1.39 32.72 42.03
C LYS A 52 -0.46 33.88 42.38
N THR A 53 0.59 34.07 41.59
CA THR A 53 1.56 35.15 41.77
C THR A 53 0.93 36.52 41.51
N GLU A 54 0.16 36.64 40.42
CA GLU A 54 -0.57 37.86 40.07
C GLU A 54 -1.67 38.20 41.09
N GLU A 55 -2.40 37.20 41.57
CA GLU A 55 -3.46 37.39 42.57
C GLU A 55 -2.90 37.92 43.90
N LYS A 56 -1.78 37.35 44.37
CA LYS A 56 -1.09 37.83 45.57
C LYS A 56 -0.59 39.26 45.38
N ALA A 57 -0.01 39.59 44.23
CA ALA A 57 0.45 40.94 43.93
C ALA A 57 -0.71 41.96 43.97
N ARG A 58 -1.87 41.62 43.39
CA ARG A 58 -3.08 42.45 43.44
C ARG A 58 -3.58 42.66 44.87
N LYS A 59 -3.69 41.60 45.66
CA LYS A 59 -4.08 41.67 47.08
C LYS A 59 -3.12 42.56 47.88
N ALA A 60 -1.81 42.45 47.61
CA ALA A 60 -0.79 43.25 48.27
C ALA A 60 -0.90 44.75 47.90
N GLU A 61 -1.19 45.06 46.64
CA GLU A 61 -1.41 46.43 46.19
C GLU A 61 -2.66 47.05 46.83
N GLU A 62 -3.77 46.33 46.88
CA GLU A 62 -5.01 46.77 47.53
C GLU A 62 -4.79 47.02 49.03
N ALA A 63 -4.17 46.09 49.75
CA ALA A 63 -3.86 46.26 51.16
C ALA A 63 -2.88 47.42 51.41
N SER A 64 -1.91 47.65 50.53
CA SER A 64 -1.00 48.81 50.58
C SER A 64 -1.76 50.14 50.42
N LYS A 65 -2.74 50.22 49.51
CA LYS A 65 -3.61 51.40 49.35
C LYS A 65 -4.41 51.69 50.62
N GLU A 66 -4.93 50.67 51.29
CA GLU A 66 -5.65 50.82 52.57
C GLU A 66 -4.72 51.28 53.70
N ILE A 67 -3.50 50.76 53.79
CA ILE A 67 -2.47 51.26 54.72
C ILE A 67 -2.15 52.73 54.45
N ALA A 68 -1.99 53.12 53.19
CA ALA A 68 -1.72 54.51 52.81
C ALA A 68 -2.87 55.45 53.25
N LYS A 69 -4.12 55.03 53.08
CA LYS A 69 -5.29 55.78 53.56
C LYS A 69 -5.27 55.93 55.08
N ALA A 70 -5.11 54.82 55.83
CA ALA A 70 -5.07 54.85 57.29
C ALA A 70 -3.88 55.69 57.83
N THR A 71 -2.74 55.66 57.13
CA THR A 71 -1.57 56.47 57.46
C THR A 71 -1.87 57.97 57.29
N SER A 72 -2.58 58.33 56.22
CA SER A 72 -3.02 59.70 55.98
C SER A 72 -3.99 60.18 57.07
N GLU A 73 -4.91 59.33 57.54
CA GLU A 73 -5.81 59.66 58.65
C GLU A 73 -5.06 59.95 59.96
N VAL A 74 -4.07 59.12 60.31
CA VAL A 74 -3.19 59.37 61.48
C VAL A 74 -2.46 60.70 61.34
N GLN A 75 -1.86 60.97 60.17
CA GLN A 75 -1.16 62.23 59.92
C GLN A 75 -2.09 63.44 60.03
N ASN A 76 -3.30 63.35 59.46
CA ASN A 76 -4.30 64.41 59.54
C ASN A 76 -4.73 64.68 60.99
N ALA A 77 -4.93 63.64 61.80
CA ALA A 77 -5.23 63.79 63.22
C ALA A 77 -4.10 64.49 63.99
N TYR A 78 -2.83 64.15 63.69
CA TYR A 78 -1.67 64.85 64.25
C TYR A 78 -1.59 66.32 63.80
N VAL A 79 -1.92 66.63 62.55
CA VAL A 79 -2.00 68.01 62.07
C VAL A 79 -3.08 68.80 62.81
N LYS A 80 -4.26 68.20 63.07
CA LYS A 80 -5.31 68.81 63.90
C LYS A 80 -4.80 69.08 65.32
N TYR A 81 -4.12 68.11 65.93
CA TYR A 81 -3.53 68.26 67.27
C TYR A 81 -2.59 69.47 67.33
N GLN A 82 -1.64 69.55 66.41
CA GLN A 82 -0.69 70.68 66.35
C GLN A 82 -1.38 72.02 66.11
N ARG A 83 -2.48 72.05 65.34
CA ARG A 83 -3.26 73.26 65.09
C ARG A 83 -3.95 73.75 66.36
N VAL A 84 -4.57 72.86 67.14
CA VAL A 84 -5.20 73.20 68.42
C VAL A 84 -4.13 73.64 69.43
N GLN A 85 -3.00 72.94 69.49
CA GLN A 85 -1.90 73.25 70.39
C GLN A 85 -1.32 74.66 70.16
N ARG A 86 -1.20 75.08 68.89
CA ARG A 86 -0.69 76.40 68.49
C ARG A 86 -1.75 77.51 68.49
N ASN A 87 -3.02 77.20 68.72
CA ASN A 87 -4.10 78.19 68.66
C ASN A 87 -4.13 79.04 69.93
N SER A 88 -3.56 80.25 69.84
CA SER A 88 -3.49 81.21 70.95
C SER A 88 -4.84 81.80 71.37
N ARG A 89 -5.92 81.58 70.60
CA ARG A 89 -7.26 82.12 70.89
C ARG A 89 -8.07 81.27 71.87
N LEU A 90 -7.66 80.02 72.13
CA LEU A 90 -8.36 79.12 73.05
C LEU A 90 -7.88 79.32 74.48
N ASN A 91 -8.80 79.30 75.44
CA ASN A 91 -8.43 79.23 76.86
C ASN A 91 -7.85 77.84 77.20
N GLU A 92 -7.11 77.75 78.31
CA GLU A 92 -6.38 76.55 78.67
C GLU A 92 -7.28 75.32 78.89
N LYS A 93 -8.48 75.53 79.46
CA LYS A 93 -9.45 74.46 79.74
C LYS A 93 -10.05 73.88 78.45
N GLU A 94 -10.43 74.74 77.50
CA GLU A 94 -10.96 74.35 76.19
C GLU A 94 -9.89 73.66 75.33
N ARG A 95 -8.67 74.22 75.30
CA ARG A 95 -7.54 73.61 74.60
C ARG A 95 -7.28 72.20 75.11
N LYS A 96 -7.23 72.02 76.44
CA LYS A 96 -7.01 70.71 77.06
C LYS A 96 -8.10 69.70 76.70
N LYS A 97 -9.37 70.13 76.67
CA LYS A 97 -10.49 69.27 76.25
C LYS A 97 -10.38 68.85 74.78
N GLN A 98 -10.13 69.80 73.87
CA GLN A 98 -10.00 69.50 72.44
C GLN A 98 -8.79 68.61 72.14
N LEU A 99 -7.66 68.81 72.82
CA LEU A 99 -6.49 67.95 72.66
C LEU A 99 -6.78 66.51 73.13
N ALA A 100 -7.51 66.34 74.23
CA ALA A 100 -7.90 65.01 74.71
C ALA A 100 -8.83 64.27 73.72
N GLU A 101 -9.79 64.98 73.11
CA GLU A 101 -10.65 64.41 72.05
C GLU A 101 -9.84 64.01 70.80
N ILE A 102 -8.87 64.85 70.40
CA ILE A 102 -7.98 64.54 69.26
C ILE A 102 -7.01 63.41 69.60
N ASP A 103 -6.53 63.30 70.84
CA ASP A 103 -5.69 62.18 71.27
C ASP A 103 -6.45 60.84 71.18
N GLU A 104 -7.75 60.81 71.51
CA GLU A 104 -8.60 59.64 71.24
C GLU A 104 -8.74 59.34 69.74
N GLU A 105 -8.92 60.38 68.90
CA GLU A 105 -8.98 60.25 67.43
C GLU A 105 -7.66 59.66 66.88
N ILE A 106 -6.51 60.15 67.36
CA ILE A 106 -5.18 59.64 67.01
C ILE A 106 -5.04 58.17 67.41
N ASN A 107 -5.45 57.81 68.62
CA ASN A 107 -5.34 56.44 69.10
C ASN A 107 -6.21 55.48 68.28
N LYS A 108 -7.45 55.88 67.95
CA LYS A 108 -8.34 55.10 67.06
C LYS A 108 -7.74 54.95 65.67
N ALA A 109 -7.24 56.03 65.07
CA ALA A 109 -6.60 55.99 63.75
C ALA A 109 -5.35 55.11 63.74
N LYS A 110 -4.53 55.14 64.80
CA LYS A 110 -3.38 54.24 64.96
C LYS A 110 -3.79 52.78 65.09
N GLN A 111 -4.87 52.50 65.82
CA GLN A 111 -5.39 51.15 65.93
C GLN A 111 -5.82 50.61 64.56
N ILE A 112 -6.57 51.40 63.79
CA ILE A 112 -6.95 51.06 62.41
C ILE A 112 -5.71 50.81 61.54
N LEU A 113 -4.71 51.71 61.61
CA LEU A 113 -3.46 51.52 60.87
C LEU A 113 -2.76 50.21 61.26
N ASN A 114 -2.74 49.85 62.54
CA ASN A 114 -2.15 48.60 63.00
C ASN A 114 -2.92 47.38 62.46
N GLU A 115 -4.26 47.41 62.50
CA GLU A 115 -5.10 46.36 61.92
C GLU A 115 -4.84 46.18 60.42
N LYS A 116 -4.73 47.27 59.65
CA LYS A 116 -4.39 47.20 58.21
C LYS A 116 -2.99 46.65 57.94
N ASN A 117 -2.01 46.97 58.79
CA ASN A 117 -0.68 46.40 58.70
C ASN A 117 -0.67 44.88 58.98
N GLU A 118 -1.45 44.41 59.95
CA GLU A 118 -1.62 42.98 60.21
C GLU A 118 -2.29 42.26 59.03
N ASP A 119 -3.31 42.85 58.40
CA ASP A 119 -3.93 42.28 57.21
C ASP A 119 -2.96 42.20 56.03
N PHE A 120 -2.14 43.23 55.80
CA PHE A 120 -1.09 43.19 54.78
C PHE A 120 -0.01 42.13 55.06
N LYS A 121 0.33 41.91 56.34
CA LYS A 121 1.24 40.85 56.75
C LYS A 121 0.69 39.47 56.37
N LYS A 122 -0.60 39.21 56.62
CA LYS A 122 -1.27 37.96 56.19
C LYS A 122 -1.19 37.77 54.68
N VAL A 123 -1.39 38.83 53.89
CA VAL A 123 -1.24 38.76 52.42
C VAL A 123 0.19 38.44 52.01
N ARG A 124 1.20 38.98 52.70
CA ARG A 124 2.62 38.65 52.44
C ARG A 124 2.96 37.20 52.75
N GLU A 125 2.35 36.63 53.77
CA GLU A 125 2.52 35.23 54.18
C GLU A 125 1.84 34.22 53.23
N GLU A 126 0.94 34.67 52.34
CA GLU A 126 0.29 33.82 51.34
C GLU A 126 1.34 33.12 50.44
N VAL A 127 1.31 31.80 50.36
CA VAL A 127 2.34 31.01 49.67
C VAL A 127 2.14 31.11 48.15
N ILE A 128 3.20 31.50 47.43
CA ILE A 128 3.25 31.51 45.96
C ILE A 128 4.41 30.64 45.47
N PRO A 129 4.38 30.17 44.21
CA PRO A 129 5.54 29.53 43.60
C PRO A 129 6.76 30.46 43.68
N GLU A 130 7.92 29.90 44.00
CA GLU A 130 9.15 30.68 43.91
C GLU A 130 9.41 31.08 42.44
N PRO A 131 10.01 32.25 42.18
CA PRO A 131 10.34 32.67 40.81
C PRO A 131 11.16 31.64 40.03
N THR A 132 12.03 30.90 40.74
CA THR A 132 12.85 29.82 40.22
C THR A 132 12.01 28.60 39.79
N GLU A 133 11.02 28.22 40.60
CA GLU A 133 10.10 27.12 40.27
C GLU A 133 9.17 27.50 39.12
N LEU A 134 8.64 28.74 39.11
CA LEU A 134 7.82 29.23 38.00
C LEU A 134 8.60 29.26 36.68
N ALA A 135 9.88 29.65 36.71
CA ALA A 135 10.75 29.60 35.54
C ALA A 135 11.06 28.17 35.08
N LYS A 136 11.17 27.20 36.00
CA LYS A 136 11.30 25.78 35.65
C LYS A 136 10.04 25.27 34.97
N ASP A 137 8.87 25.63 35.47
CA ASP A 137 7.60 25.21 34.87
C ASP A 137 7.38 25.86 33.50
N GLN A 138 7.81 27.11 33.31
CA GLN A 138 7.83 27.76 31.99
C GLN A 138 8.69 26.98 31.00
N ARG A 139 9.94 26.64 31.38
CA ARG A 139 10.85 25.88 30.52
C ARG A 139 10.26 24.52 30.16
N LYS A 140 9.67 23.81 31.12
CA LYS A 140 8.99 22.53 30.86
C LYS A 140 7.81 22.69 29.89
N ALA A 141 7.03 23.76 29.99
CA ALA A 141 5.93 24.04 29.07
C ALA A 141 6.45 24.34 27.64
N GLU A 142 7.52 25.12 27.52
CA GLU A 142 8.18 25.42 26.24
C GLU A 142 8.79 24.16 25.60
N GLU A 143 9.49 23.34 26.38
CA GLU A 143 10.05 22.05 25.96
C GLU A 143 8.95 21.09 25.48
N ALA A 144 7.86 20.93 26.26
CA ALA A 144 6.75 20.07 25.89
C ALA A 144 6.04 20.55 24.61
N LYS A 145 5.89 21.87 24.42
CA LYS A 145 5.37 22.44 23.16
C LYS A 145 6.31 22.20 21.97
N ALA A 146 7.62 22.20 22.18
CA ALA A 146 8.58 21.85 21.14
C ALA A 146 8.48 20.36 20.77
N GLU A 147 8.36 19.47 21.76
CA GLU A 147 8.12 18.03 21.56
C GLU A 147 6.81 17.77 20.79
N GLU A 148 5.72 18.45 21.15
CA GLU A 148 4.44 18.39 20.43
C GLU A 148 4.61 18.74 18.95
N LYS A 149 5.31 19.84 18.63
CA LYS A 149 5.57 20.26 17.25
C LYS A 149 6.37 19.22 16.47
N VAL A 150 7.36 18.60 17.10
CA VAL A 150 8.16 17.53 16.48
C VAL A 150 7.30 16.29 16.23
N ALA A 151 6.50 15.88 17.21
CA ALA A 151 5.59 14.75 17.07
C ALA A 151 4.55 14.98 15.96
N LYS A 152 3.99 16.20 15.87
CA LYS A 152 3.07 16.59 14.80
C LYS A 152 3.72 16.47 13.42
N ARG A 153 4.94 16.98 13.23
CA ARG A 153 5.66 16.87 11.95
C ARG A 153 5.90 15.41 11.55
N LYS A 154 6.21 14.54 12.52
CA LYS A 154 6.37 13.09 12.27
C LYS A 154 5.05 12.46 11.83
N TYR A 155 3.94 12.83 12.46
CA TYR A 155 2.60 12.37 12.08
C TYR A 155 2.17 12.87 10.69
N ASP A 156 2.36 14.15 10.38
CA ASP A 156 2.05 14.72 9.07
C ASP A 156 2.86 14.02 7.96
N TYR A 157 4.16 13.79 8.20
CA TYR A 157 5.03 13.06 7.27
C TYR A 157 4.61 11.60 7.07
N ALA A 158 4.22 10.91 8.14
CA ALA A 158 3.72 9.54 8.04
C ALA A 158 2.40 9.47 7.26
N THR A 159 1.53 10.47 7.41
CA THR A 159 0.28 10.59 6.64
C THR A 159 0.56 10.79 5.14
N LEU A 160 1.55 11.61 4.79
CA LEU A 160 1.99 11.75 3.38
C LEU A 160 2.54 10.45 2.79
N LYS A 161 3.27 9.66 3.59
CA LYS A 161 3.75 8.34 3.15
C LYS A 161 2.61 7.38 2.87
N VAL A 162 1.57 7.38 3.71
CA VAL A 162 0.36 6.58 3.48
C VAL A 162 -0.31 6.98 2.17
N ALA A 163 -0.53 8.28 1.95
CA ALA A 163 -1.16 8.76 0.72
C ALA A 163 -0.34 8.39 -0.53
N LEU A 164 0.98 8.50 -0.46
CA LEU A 164 1.87 8.09 -1.55
C LEU A 164 1.82 6.57 -1.80
N ALA A 165 1.84 5.77 -0.75
CA ALA A 165 1.76 4.31 -0.88
C ALA A 165 0.39 3.89 -1.47
N LYS A 166 -0.71 4.52 -1.03
CA LYS A 166 -2.04 4.28 -1.58
C LYS A 166 -2.10 4.60 -3.07
N SER A 167 -1.58 5.75 -3.48
CA SER A 167 -1.54 6.15 -4.88
C SER A 167 -0.72 5.20 -5.75
N LYS A 168 0.28 4.50 -5.19
CA LYS A 168 1.02 3.47 -5.92
C LYS A 168 0.21 2.20 -6.11
N VAL A 169 -0.54 1.77 -5.08
CA VAL A 169 -1.47 0.63 -5.18
C VAL A 169 -2.51 0.91 -6.26
N GLU A 170 -3.19 2.07 -6.18
CA GLU A 170 -4.19 2.49 -7.18
C GLU A 170 -3.61 2.56 -8.61
N ALA A 171 -2.34 2.94 -8.76
CA ALA A 171 -1.68 2.98 -10.05
C ALA A 171 -1.33 1.58 -10.59
N GLU A 172 -0.89 0.66 -9.72
CA GLU A 172 -0.64 -0.73 -10.09
C GLU A 172 -1.94 -1.45 -10.48
N GLU A 173 -3.01 -1.26 -9.71
CA GLU A 173 -4.36 -1.77 -10.02
C GLU A 173 -4.85 -1.23 -11.36
N ALA A 174 -4.76 0.08 -11.59
CA ALA A 174 -5.18 0.69 -12.85
C ALA A 174 -4.34 0.19 -14.06
N GLU A 175 -3.04 -0.08 -13.87
CA GLU A 175 -2.21 -0.66 -14.94
C GLU A 175 -2.65 -2.09 -15.28
N LEU A 176 -2.99 -2.90 -14.28
CA LEU A 176 -3.51 -4.25 -14.46
C LEU A 176 -4.88 -4.23 -15.15
N ASP A 177 -5.80 -3.35 -14.72
CA ASP A 177 -7.11 -3.19 -15.37
C ASP A 177 -6.98 -2.83 -16.86
N ASN A 178 -6.09 -1.88 -17.20
CA ASN A 178 -5.83 -1.52 -18.59
C ASN A 178 -5.24 -2.68 -19.40
N LYS A 179 -4.40 -3.53 -18.80
CA LYS A 179 -3.87 -4.73 -19.46
C LYS A 179 -4.98 -5.76 -19.69
N ALA A 180 -5.86 -5.97 -18.70
CA ALA A 180 -7.01 -6.85 -18.82
C ALA A 180 -7.93 -6.39 -19.96
N GLU A 181 -8.28 -5.11 -20.03
CA GLU A 181 -9.12 -4.54 -21.10
C GLU A 181 -8.50 -4.74 -22.49
N ASN A 182 -7.19 -4.50 -22.62
CA ASN A 182 -6.48 -4.71 -23.88
C ASN A 182 -6.47 -6.18 -24.31
N LEU A 183 -6.27 -7.12 -23.38
CA LEU A 183 -6.32 -8.55 -23.65
C LEU A 183 -7.74 -9.00 -24.03
N GLN A 184 -8.77 -8.52 -23.33
CA GLN A 184 -10.18 -8.78 -23.68
C GLN A 184 -10.51 -8.31 -25.09
N ASN A 185 -10.06 -7.11 -25.48
CA ASN A 185 -10.24 -6.62 -26.85
C ASN A 185 -9.54 -7.51 -27.89
N LYS A 186 -8.32 -7.98 -27.58
CA LYS A 186 -7.58 -8.90 -28.45
C LYS A 186 -8.28 -10.25 -28.60
N VAL A 187 -8.79 -10.82 -27.51
CA VAL A 187 -9.60 -12.05 -27.51
C VAL A 187 -10.82 -11.86 -28.42
N ALA A 188 -11.58 -10.79 -28.22
CA ALA A 188 -12.78 -10.50 -29.02
C ALA A 188 -12.48 -10.30 -30.53
N ASP A 189 -11.32 -9.74 -30.89
CA ASP A 189 -10.92 -9.60 -32.28
C ASP A 189 -10.44 -10.93 -32.88
N LEU A 190 -9.71 -11.76 -32.13
CA LEU A 190 -9.31 -13.10 -32.54
C LEU A 190 -10.53 -14.00 -32.76
N GLU A 191 -11.54 -13.96 -31.88
CA GLU A 191 -12.82 -14.68 -32.05
C GLU A 191 -13.51 -14.33 -33.37
N LYS A 192 -13.60 -13.03 -33.72
CA LYS A 192 -14.18 -12.58 -35.01
C LYS A 192 -13.36 -13.07 -36.20
N GLU A 193 -12.04 -13.04 -36.08
CA GLU A 193 -11.14 -13.50 -37.13
C GLU A 193 -11.20 -15.01 -37.36
N ILE A 194 -11.34 -15.79 -36.28
CA ILE A 194 -11.55 -17.25 -36.33
C ILE A 194 -12.89 -17.54 -37.01
N ALA A 195 -13.98 -16.87 -36.61
CA ALA A 195 -15.29 -17.06 -37.22
C ALA A 195 -15.28 -16.79 -38.74
N ASN A 196 -14.55 -15.76 -39.19
CA ASN A 196 -14.37 -15.48 -40.62
C ASN A 196 -13.51 -16.54 -41.33
N ALA A 197 -12.47 -17.05 -40.68
CA ALA A 197 -11.62 -18.11 -41.21
C ALA A 197 -12.40 -19.43 -41.34
N GLU A 198 -13.17 -19.81 -40.33
CA GLU A 198 -14.03 -21.00 -40.32
C GLU A 198 -15.11 -20.93 -41.39
N LYS A 199 -15.70 -19.75 -41.61
CA LYS A 199 -16.63 -19.55 -42.73
C LYS A 199 -15.96 -19.80 -44.09
N THR A 200 -14.72 -19.33 -44.25
CA THR A 200 -13.94 -19.54 -45.49
C THR A 200 -13.62 -21.03 -45.69
N VAL A 201 -13.24 -21.73 -44.62
CA VAL A 201 -13.03 -23.18 -44.62
C VAL A 201 -14.31 -23.90 -45.04
N ALA A 202 -15.45 -23.57 -44.44
CA ALA A 202 -16.74 -24.20 -44.76
C ALA A 202 -17.19 -23.94 -46.21
N ASP A 203 -16.90 -22.76 -46.77
CA ASP A 203 -17.21 -22.45 -48.16
C ASP A 203 -16.28 -23.22 -49.13
N LEU A 204 -14.99 -23.32 -48.82
CA LEU A 204 -14.03 -24.14 -49.59
C LEU A 204 -14.33 -25.64 -49.52
N GLU A 205 -14.76 -26.16 -48.36
CA GLU A 205 -15.18 -27.57 -48.22
C GLU A 205 -16.36 -27.89 -49.14
N LYS A 206 -17.31 -26.96 -49.29
CA LYS A 206 -18.43 -27.12 -50.23
C LYS A 206 -17.97 -27.07 -51.69
N GLU A 207 -16.99 -26.24 -52.03
CA GLU A 207 -16.41 -26.20 -53.38
C GLU A 207 -15.66 -27.49 -53.71
N VAL A 208 -14.83 -27.98 -52.77
CA VAL A 208 -14.12 -29.26 -52.89
C VAL A 208 -15.10 -30.40 -53.08
N ALA A 209 -16.15 -30.51 -52.26
CA ALA A 209 -17.15 -31.58 -52.39
C ALA A 209 -17.90 -31.55 -53.73
N LYS A 210 -18.15 -30.36 -54.30
CA LYS A 210 -18.73 -30.25 -55.66
C LYS A 210 -17.75 -30.74 -56.72
N LEU A 211 -16.49 -30.33 -56.64
CA LEU A 211 -15.45 -30.75 -57.59
C LEU A 211 -15.16 -32.25 -57.50
N GLU A 212 -15.19 -32.84 -56.30
CA GLU A 212 -15.06 -34.30 -56.13
C GLU A 212 -16.17 -35.04 -56.86
N LYS A 213 -17.41 -34.54 -56.76
CA LYS A 213 -18.55 -35.08 -57.50
C LYS A 213 -18.40 -34.88 -59.01
N ASP A 214 -17.97 -33.70 -59.46
CA ASP A 214 -17.76 -33.44 -60.90
C ASP A 214 -16.68 -34.37 -61.47
N VAL A 215 -15.58 -34.62 -60.73
CA VAL A 215 -14.54 -35.59 -61.10
C VAL A 215 -15.11 -37.01 -61.22
N GLU A 216 -15.95 -37.43 -60.27
CA GLU A 216 -16.62 -38.73 -60.31
C GLU A 216 -17.58 -38.85 -61.52
N ASP A 217 -18.36 -37.80 -61.81
CA ASP A 217 -19.26 -37.76 -62.96
C ASP A 217 -18.47 -37.82 -64.29
N PHE A 218 -17.32 -37.15 -64.40
CA PHE A 218 -16.46 -37.22 -65.60
C PHE A 218 -15.80 -38.58 -65.79
N LYS A 219 -15.42 -39.28 -64.71
CA LYS A 219 -14.89 -40.66 -64.78
C LYS A 219 -15.89 -41.64 -65.38
N ASN A 220 -17.18 -41.37 -65.23
CA ASN A 220 -18.27 -42.21 -65.73
C ASN A 220 -18.78 -41.80 -67.13
N SER A 221 -18.13 -40.85 -67.80
CA SER A 221 -18.56 -40.31 -69.10
C SER A 221 -17.75 -40.86 -70.29
N ASN A 222 -18.41 -41.27 -71.36
CA ASN A 222 -17.79 -41.85 -72.57
C ASN A 222 -17.62 -40.84 -73.74
N GLY A 223 -17.44 -39.55 -73.43
CA GLY A 223 -17.31 -38.49 -74.45
C GLY A 223 -15.89 -38.38 -75.03
N GLU A 224 -15.78 -37.95 -76.30
CA GLU A 224 -14.49 -37.81 -77.04
C GLU A 224 -13.52 -36.79 -76.41
N GLN A 225 -14.01 -35.93 -75.51
CA GLN A 225 -13.24 -34.94 -74.73
C GLN A 225 -13.22 -35.22 -73.22
N ALA A 226 -13.81 -36.35 -72.77
CA ALA A 226 -14.01 -36.64 -71.35
C ALA A 226 -12.69 -36.73 -70.57
N GLU A 227 -11.64 -37.32 -71.17
CA GLU A 227 -10.31 -37.39 -70.55
C GLU A 227 -9.69 -36.00 -70.30
N GLN A 228 -9.89 -35.04 -71.22
CA GLN A 228 -9.37 -33.68 -71.06
C GLN A 228 -10.12 -32.91 -69.97
N TYR A 229 -11.45 -33.07 -69.89
CA TYR A 229 -12.26 -32.46 -68.83
C TYR A 229 -11.99 -33.08 -67.46
N LEU A 230 -11.76 -34.40 -67.41
CA LEU A 230 -11.37 -35.10 -66.19
C LEU A 230 -10.01 -34.58 -65.67
N ALA A 231 -9.00 -34.50 -66.53
CA ALA A 231 -7.68 -34.01 -66.15
C ALA A 231 -7.71 -32.53 -65.66
N ALA A 232 -8.57 -31.70 -66.26
CA ALA A 232 -8.78 -30.32 -65.80
C ALA A 232 -9.48 -30.28 -64.43
N ALA A 233 -10.54 -31.07 -64.24
CA ALA A 233 -11.27 -31.13 -62.97
C ALA A 233 -10.42 -31.70 -61.82
N GLU A 234 -9.59 -32.71 -62.09
CA GLU A 234 -8.65 -33.26 -61.09
C GLU A 234 -7.58 -32.23 -60.70
N LYS A 235 -7.07 -31.45 -61.65
CA LYS A 235 -6.12 -30.37 -61.37
C LYS A 235 -6.74 -29.25 -60.52
N ASP A 236 -7.97 -28.82 -60.85
CA ASP A 236 -8.70 -27.80 -60.09
C ASP A 236 -9.06 -28.30 -58.69
N LEU A 237 -9.42 -29.58 -58.55
CA LEU A 237 -9.65 -30.23 -57.26
C LEU A 237 -8.39 -30.24 -56.38
N VAL A 238 -7.24 -30.58 -56.94
CA VAL A 238 -5.96 -30.55 -56.21
C VAL A 238 -5.63 -29.13 -55.75
N ALA A 239 -5.79 -28.14 -56.63
CA ALA A 239 -5.57 -26.73 -56.27
C ALA A 239 -6.52 -26.27 -55.15
N LYS A 240 -7.80 -26.64 -55.20
CA LYS A 240 -8.78 -26.27 -54.17
C LYS A 240 -8.57 -27.00 -52.84
N LYS A 241 -8.09 -28.25 -52.87
CA LYS A 241 -7.68 -28.96 -51.66
C LYS A 241 -6.47 -28.31 -51.00
N ALA A 242 -5.53 -27.80 -51.78
CA ALA A 242 -4.40 -27.02 -51.24
C ALA A 242 -4.88 -25.69 -50.61
N GLU A 243 -5.74 -24.92 -51.28
CA GLU A 243 -6.35 -23.70 -50.71
C GLU A 243 -7.11 -23.98 -49.40
N LEU A 244 -7.85 -25.10 -49.34
CA LEU A 244 -8.55 -25.54 -48.15
C LEU A 244 -7.59 -25.89 -47.00
N ALA A 245 -6.50 -26.60 -47.29
CA ALA A 245 -5.49 -26.94 -46.30
C ALA A 245 -4.83 -25.68 -45.71
N GLU A 246 -4.45 -24.71 -46.55
CA GLU A 246 -3.93 -23.41 -46.11
C GLU A 246 -4.93 -22.64 -45.24
N ALA A 247 -6.21 -22.64 -45.62
CA ALA A 247 -7.27 -21.99 -44.84
C ALA A 247 -7.47 -22.66 -43.46
N LYS A 248 -7.39 -23.99 -43.40
CA LYS A 248 -7.46 -24.76 -42.13
C LYS A 248 -6.27 -24.47 -41.23
N ILE A 249 -5.06 -24.44 -41.77
CA ILE A 249 -3.84 -24.07 -41.02
C ILE A 249 -4.00 -22.67 -40.43
N LYS A 250 -4.44 -21.70 -41.24
CA LYS A 250 -4.64 -20.31 -40.78
C LYS A 250 -5.68 -20.21 -39.67
N ALA A 251 -6.78 -20.97 -39.75
CA ALA A 251 -7.79 -21.01 -38.69
C ALA A 251 -7.23 -21.62 -37.40
N ALA A 252 -6.47 -22.72 -37.51
CA ALA A 252 -5.83 -23.39 -36.37
C ALA A 252 -4.79 -22.49 -35.68
N THR A 253 -3.96 -21.76 -36.45
CA THR A 253 -2.99 -20.81 -35.89
C THR A 253 -3.68 -19.72 -35.06
N LYS A 254 -4.79 -19.17 -35.56
CA LYS A 254 -5.54 -18.15 -34.81
C LYS A 254 -6.19 -18.70 -33.54
N LYS A 255 -6.68 -19.93 -33.56
CA LYS A 255 -7.19 -20.61 -32.35
C LYS A 255 -6.09 -20.78 -31.29
N ALA A 256 -4.89 -21.16 -31.70
CA ALA A 256 -3.75 -21.23 -30.78
C ALA A 256 -3.33 -19.85 -30.22
N GLU A 257 -3.47 -18.78 -31.00
CA GLU A 257 -3.24 -17.41 -30.51
C GLU A 257 -4.33 -16.93 -29.54
N LEU A 258 -5.59 -17.35 -29.75
CA LEU A 258 -6.71 -17.09 -28.86
C LEU A 258 -6.48 -17.76 -27.50
N GLU A 259 -6.15 -19.05 -27.49
CA GLU A 259 -5.90 -19.82 -26.27
C GLU A 259 -4.77 -19.20 -25.43
N LYS A 260 -3.68 -18.74 -26.09
CA LYS A 260 -2.60 -18.02 -25.41
C LYS A 260 -3.05 -16.69 -24.82
N ALA A 261 -3.92 -15.96 -25.51
CA ALA A 261 -4.45 -14.68 -25.02
C ALA A 261 -5.45 -14.86 -23.88
N GLU A 262 -6.27 -15.91 -23.92
CA GLU A 262 -7.20 -16.30 -22.85
C GLU A 262 -6.44 -16.74 -21.60
N ALA A 263 -5.40 -17.57 -21.75
CA ALA A 263 -4.54 -17.96 -20.62
C ALA A 263 -3.82 -16.75 -20.01
N GLU A 264 -3.33 -15.80 -20.82
CA GLU A 264 -2.71 -14.56 -20.32
C GLU A 264 -3.72 -13.69 -19.56
N LEU A 265 -4.96 -13.60 -20.06
CA LEU A 265 -6.05 -12.86 -19.41
C LEU A 265 -6.46 -13.51 -18.09
N GLU A 266 -6.62 -14.83 -18.05
CA GLU A 266 -6.96 -15.60 -16.86
C GLU A 266 -5.91 -15.45 -15.75
N ASN A 267 -4.64 -15.58 -16.12
CA ASN A 267 -3.53 -15.34 -15.19
C ASN A 267 -3.57 -13.92 -14.61
N LEU A 268 -3.88 -12.92 -15.44
CA LEU A 268 -3.95 -11.53 -15.00
C LEU A 268 -5.17 -11.27 -14.11
N LEU A 269 -6.33 -11.84 -14.43
CA LEU A 269 -7.53 -11.77 -13.60
C LEU A 269 -7.32 -12.45 -12.24
N SER A 270 -6.58 -13.57 -12.21
CA SER A 270 -6.20 -14.23 -10.95
C SER A 270 -5.31 -13.37 -10.05
N THR A 271 -4.59 -12.38 -10.60
CA THR A 271 -3.83 -11.41 -9.79
C THR A 271 -4.67 -10.23 -9.29
N LEU A 272 -5.76 -9.91 -10.00
CA LEU A 272 -6.70 -8.85 -9.66
C LEU A 272 -7.74 -9.30 -8.62
N ASP A 273 -8.06 -10.60 -8.55
CA ASP A 273 -9.01 -11.18 -7.60
C ASP A 273 -8.39 -12.28 -6.71
N PRO A 274 -7.52 -11.90 -5.76
CA PRO A 274 -6.86 -12.86 -4.86
C PRO A 274 -7.81 -13.50 -3.81
N GLU A 275 -9.06 -13.06 -3.68
CA GLU A 275 -10.01 -13.60 -2.70
C GLU A 275 -10.77 -14.85 -3.21
N GLY A 276 -10.60 -15.24 -4.48
CA GLY A 276 -11.38 -16.30 -5.12
C GLY A 276 -10.73 -17.69 -5.23
N LYS A 277 -9.42 -17.81 -5.47
CA LYS A 277 -8.83 -19.09 -5.89
C LYS A 277 -8.35 -19.96 -4.72
N THR A 278 -8.86 -21.20 -4.65
CA THR A 278 -8.39 -22.23 -3.71
C THR A 278 -7.18 -22.98 -4.30
N GLN A 279 -6.33 -23.58 -3.45
CA GLN A 279 -5.16 -24.36 -3.90
C GLN A 279 -5.54 -25.49 -4.90
N ASP A 280 -6.74 -26.05 -4.76
CA ASP A 280 -7.28 -27.07 -5.67
C ASP A 280 -7.51 -26.53 -7.09
N GLU A 281 -7.80 -25.23 -7.26
CA GLU A 281 -7.94 -24.60 -8.58
C GLU A 281 -6.58 -24.34 -9.24
N LEU A 282 -5.55 -24.00 -8.47
CA LEU A 282 -4.19 -23.86 -9.00
C LEU A 282 -3.60 -25.21 -9.45
N ASP A 283 -3.90 -26.28 -8.73
CA ASP A 283 -3.47 -27.63 -9.11
C ASP A 283 -4.25 -28.15 -10.33
N LYS A 284 -5.53 -27.75 -10.49
CA LYS A 284 -6.32 -28.01 -11.71
C LYS A 284 -5.77 -27.25 -12.92
N GLU A 285 -5.42 -25.97 -12.75
CA GLU A 285 -4.85 -25.11 -13.80
C GLU A 285 -3.47 -25.63 -14.27
N ALA A 286 -2.65 -26.16 -13.36
CA ALA A 286 -1.39 -26.81 -13.70
C ALA A 286 -1.58 -28.11 -14.49
N ALA A 287 -2.61 -28.90 -14.16
CA ALA A 287 -2.95 -30.13 -14.87
C ALA A 287 -3.51 -29.85 -16.28
N GLU A 288 -4.36 -28.83 -16.43
CA GLU A 288 -4.88 -28.37 -17.73
C GLU A 288 -3.74 -27.86 -18.63
N ALA A 289 -2.75 -27.14 -18.07
CA ALA A 289 -1.58 -26.68 -18.82
C ALA A 289 -0.65 -27.82 -19.28
N GLU A 290 -0.54 -28.93 -18.54
CA GLU A 290 0.16 -30.12 -19.01
C GLU A 290 -0.63 -30.85 -20.11
N LEU A 291 -1.95 -30.87 -20.00
CA LEU A 291 -2.83 -31.50 -20.98
C LEU A 291 -2.82 -30.74 -22.33
N ASN A 292 -2.82 -29.40 -22.32
CA ASN A 292 -2.70 -28.60 -23.54
C ASN A 292 -1.36 -28.83 -24.27
N LYS A 293 -0.25 -28.96 -23.54
CA LYS A 293 1.05 -29.33 -24.14
C LYS A 293 1.02 -30.70 -24.80
N LYS A 294 0.30 -31.65 -24.21
CA LYS A 294 0.12 -33.00 -24.77
C LYS A 294 -0.72 -32.96 -26.05
N VAL A 295 -1.78 -32.15 -26.08
CA VAL A 295 -2.60 -31.92 -27.28
C VAL A 295 -1.77 -31.30 -28.40
N GLU A 296 -0.97 -30.26 -28.11
CA GLU A 296 -0.09 -29.63 -29.11
C GLU A 296 0.94 -30.64 -29.67
N ALA A 297 1.53 -31.48 -28.81
CA ALA A 297 2.46 -32.52 -29.24
C ALA A 297 1.81 -33.56 -30.16
N LEU A 298 0.61 -34.04 -29.81
CA LEU A 298 -0.13 -35.02 -30.59
C LEU A 298 -0.61 -34.45 -31.94
N GLN A 299 -1.05 -33.19 -31.99
CA GLN A 299 -1.40 -32.52 -33.25
C GLN A 299 -0.21 -32.43 -34.22
N ASN A 300 0.99 -32.12 -33.70
CA ASN A 300 2.20 -32.09 -34.52
C ASN A 300 2.56 -33.49 -35.06
N GLN A 301 2.38 -34.54 -34.25
CA GLN A 301 2.63 -35.92 -34.69
C GLN A 301 1.63 -36.38 -35.77
N VAL A 302 0.35 -36.00 -35.64
CA VAL A 302 -0.66 -36.26 -36.68
C VAL A 302 -0.24 -35.60 -38.00
N ALA A 303 0.16 -34.32 -37.95
CA ALA A 303 0.59 -33.59 -39.15
C ALA A 303 1.82 -34.21 -39.82
N GLU A 304 2.82 -34.67 -39.05
CA GLU A 304 4.02 -35.33 -39.58
C GLU A 304 3.68 -36.68 -40.23
N LEU A 305 2.81 -37.49 -39.61
CA LEU A 305 2.36 -38.77 -40.15
C LEU A 305 1.52 -38.61 -41.43
N GLU A 306 0.69 -37.58 -41.51
CA GLU A 306 -0.06 -37.24 -42.73
C GLU A 306 0.89 -36.86 -43.88
N GLU A 307 1.95 -36.10 -43.61
CA GLU A 307 2.96 -35.73 -44.61
C GLU A 307 3.76 -36.95 -45.10
N GLU A 308 4.16 -37.85 -44.18
CA GLU A 308 4.85 -39.10 -44.52
C GLU A 308 3.96 -40.03 -45.36
N LEU A 309 2.68 -40.14 -45.03
CA LEU A 309 1.71 -40.91 -45.80
C LEU A 309 1.54 -40.35 -47.20
N SER A 310 1.43 -39.03 -47.35
CA SER A 310 1.34 -38.39 -48.66
C SER A 310 2.55 -38.73 -49.54
N LYS A 311 3.77 -38.68 -48.98
CA LYS A 311 5.00 -39.02 -49.73
C LYS A 311 5.04 -40.50 -50.13
N LEU A 312 4.59 -41.40 -49.26
CA LEU A 312 4.54 -42.83 -49.57
C LEU A 312 3.47 -43.15 -50.63
N GLU A 313 2.32 -42.49 -50.57
CA GLU A 313 1.26 -42.62 -51.57
C GLU A 313 1.69 -42.09 -52.95
N ASP A 314 2.44 -40.99 -53.00
CA ASP A 314 3.02 -40.49 -54.25
C ASP A 314 4.06 -41.45 -54.84
N ASN A 315 4.95 -41.99 -54.00
CA ASN A 315 5.93 -43.01 -54.41
C ASN A 315 5.25 -44.30 -54.91
N PHE A 316 4.12 -44.68 -54.32
CA PHE A 316 3.34 -45.84 -54.76
C PHE A 316 2.73 -45.60 -56.15
N LYS A 317 2.13 -44.43 -56.40
CA LYS A 317 1.61 -44.04 -57.72
C LYS A 317 2.70 -43.99 -58.79
N ASP A 318 3.89 -43.47 -58.44
CA ASP A 318 5.05 -43.46 -59.32
C ASP A 318 5.52 -44.89 -59.64
N ALA A 319 5.51 -45.79 -58.65
CA ALA A 319 5.86 -47.20 -58.83
C ALA A 319 4.84 -47.96 -59.72
N GLU A 320 3.54 -47.65 -59.59
CA GLU A 320 2.49 -48.16 -60.47
C GLU A 320 2.66 -47.67 -61.91
N THR A 321 2.92 -46.38 -62.10
CA THR A 321 3.08 -45.74 -63.42
C THR A 321 4.32 -46.25 -64.15
N ASN A 322 5.41 -46.52 -63.42
CA ASN A 322 6.69 -46.94 -63.99
C ASN A 322 6.85 -48.48 -64.11
N ASN A 323 5.81 -49.28 -63.84
CA ASN A 323 5.86 -50.75 -63.88
C ASN A 323 7.03 -51.35 -63.07
N VAL A 324 7.28 -50.78 -61.89
CA VAL A 324 8.32 -51.26 -60.96
C VAL A 324 7.94 -52.65 -60.43
N GLU A 325 8.93 -53.48 -60.09
CA GLU A 325 8.74 -54.87 -59.65
C GLU A 325 7.75 -54.99 -58.47
N ASP A 326 6.91 -56.02 -58.50
CA ASP A 326 5.80 -56.21 -57.54
C ASP A 326 6.25 -56.22 -56.07
N TYR A 327 7.46 -56.70 -55.77
CA TYR A 327 7.99 -56.70 -54.40
C TYR A 327 8.22 -55.28 -53.84
N ILE A 328 8.45 -54.28 -54.71
CA ILE A 328 8.61 -52.88 -54.30
C ILE A 328 7.24 -52.25 -54.03
N LYS A 329 6.23 -52.60 -54.82
CA LYS A 329 4.85 -52.16 -54.61
C LYS A 329 4.28 -52.74 -53.32
N GLU A 330 4.48 -54.03 -53.06
CA GLU A 330 4.04 -54.71 -51.83
C GLU A 330 4.71 -54.11 -50.59
N GLY A 331 6.00 -53.76 -50.66
CA GLY A 331 6.70 -53.09 -49.56
C GLY A 331 6.24 -51.65 -49.30
N LEU A 332 5.86 -50.89 -50.34
CA LEU A 332 5.26 -49.55 -50.20
C LEU A 332 3.84 -49.63 -49.64
N GLU A 333 3.05 -50.62 -50.08
CA GLU A 333 1.69 -50.86 -49.59
C GLU A 333 1.70 -51.24 -48.09
N GLU A 334 2.63 -52.09 -47.66
CA GLU A 334 2.84 -52.44 -46.24
C GLU A 334 3.29 -51.22 -45.41
N ALA A 335 4.15 -50.36 -45.95
CA ALA A 335 4.57 -49.12 -45.30
C ALA A 335 3.41 -48.12 -45.13
N ILE A 336 2.57 -47.95 -46.16
CA ILE A 336 1.36 -47.12 -46.10
C ILE A 336 0.37 -47.67 -45.07
N ALA A 337 0.13 -48.99 -45.07
CA ALA A 337 -0.76 -49.63 -44.11
C ALA A 337 -0.27 -49.44 -42.66
N THR A 338 1.03 -49.58 -42.44
CA THR A 338 1.66 -49.38 -41.12
C THR A 338 1.51 -47.93 -40.64
N LYS A 339 1.78 -46.95 -41.52
CA LYS A 339 1.69 -45.53 -41.19
C LYS A 339 0.24 -45.05 -41.00
N LYS A 340 -0.73 -45.63 -41.73
CA LYS A 340 -2.16 -45.39 -41.52
C LYS A 340 -2.64 -45.89 -40.15
N ALA A 341 -2.15 -47.05 -39.70
CA ALA A 341 -2.46 -47.57 -38.37
C ALA A 341 -1.84 -46.70 -37.26
N GLU A 342 -0.62 -46.18 -37.48
CA GLU A 342 0.04 -45.25 -36.56
C GLU A 342 -0.73 -43.93 -36.45
N LEU A 343 -1.17 -43.36 -37.58
CA LEU A 343 -2.00 -42.16 -37.64
C LEU A 343 -3.34 -42.36 -36.91
N GLU A 344 -4.05 -43.47 -37.15
CA GLU A 344 -5.32 -43.75 -36.48
C GLU A 344 -5.16 -43.87 -34.96
N LYS A 345 -4.03 -44.43 -34.51
CA LYS A 345 -3.72 -44.52 -33.08
C LYS A 345 -3.44 -43.15 -32.47
N THR A 346 -2.61 -42.33 -33.11
CA THR A 346 -2.28 -40.97 -32.65
C THR A 346 -3.52 -40.07 -32.66
N GLN A 347 -4.41 -40.23 -33.65
CA GLN A 347 -5.68 -39.49 -33.71
C GLN A 347 -6.61 -39.88 -32.55
N LYS A 348 -6.69 -41.16 -32.17
CA LYS A 348 -7.45 -41.60 -30.99
C LYS A 348 -6.87 -41.06 -29.69
N GLU A 349 -5.55 -40.97 -29.57
CA GLU A 349 -4.88 -40.38 -28.40
C GLU A 349 -5.12 -38.87 -28.33
N LEU A 350 -5.15 -38.17 -29.47
CA LEU A 350 -5.51 -36.76 -29.58
C LEU A 350 -6.97 -36.53 -29.20
N ASP A 351 -7.89 -37.34 -29.73
CA ASP A 351 -9.32 -37.24 -29.41
C ASP A 351 -9.59 -37.52 -27.92
N ALA A 352 -8.88 -38.46 -27.30
CA ALA A 352 -8.96 -38.72 -25.86
C ALA A 352 -8.43 -37.53 -25.04
N ALA A 353 -7.28 -36.96 -25.41
CA ALA A 353 -6.72 -35.78 -24.74
C ALA A 353 -7.61 -34.53 -24.89
N LEU A 354 -8.29 -34.38 -26.02
CA LEU A 354 -9.29 -33.32 -26.26
C LEU A 354 -10.58 -33.55 -25.46
N ASN A 355 -10.99 -34.80 -25.23
CA ASN A 355 -12.17 -35.11 -24.43
C ASN A 355 -11.92 -34.89 -22.92
N GLU A 356 -10.68 -35.05 -22.47
CA GLU A 356 -10.23 -34.66 -21.12
C GLU A 356 -10.24 -33.13 -20.90
N LEU A 357 -10.33 -32.32 -21.97
CA LEU A 357 -10.47 -30.85 -21.95
C LEU A 357 -11.93 -30.35 -22.06
N GLY A 358 -12.92 -31.25 -22.13
CA GLY A 358 -14.35 -30.92 -22.31
C GLY A 358 -15.09 -30.47 -21.03
N PRO A 359 -16.30 -29.86 -21.15
CA PRO A 359 -16.91 -29.07 -20.08
C PRO A 359 -17.50 -29.94 -18.95
N ASP A 360 -16.92 -29.79 -17.75
CA ASP A 360 -17.34 -30.21 -16.40
C ASP A 360 -18.06 -31.56 -16.21
N GLY A 361 -17.29 -32.54 -15.69
CA GLY A 361 -17.67 -33.39 -14.55
C GLY A 361 -18.59 -34.59 -14.81
N ASP A 362 -18.01 -35.79 -14.84
CA ASP A 362 -18.66 -36.98 -14.27
C ASP A 362 -17.61 -37.88 -13.59
N GLU A 363 -17.90 -38.18 -12.32
CA GLU A 363 -17.13 -39.02 -11.42
C GLU A 363 -17.13 -40.49 -11.90
N GLU A 364 -15.95 -41.12 -11.94
CA GLU A 364 -15.85 -42.55 -11.63
C GLU A 364 -14.95 -42.73 -10.40
N GLU A 365 -15.60 -43.08 -9.28
CA GLU A 365 -14.95 -43.54 -8.05
C GLU A 365 -14.05 -44.75 -8.31
N THR A 366 -12.90 -44.83 -7.63
CA THR A 366 -12.40 -46.03 -6.93
C THR A 366 -11.14 -45.71 -6.10
N PRO A 367 -10.81 -46.48 -5.03
CA PRO A 367 -10.76 -45.91 -3.69
C PRO A 367 -9.36 -45.72 -3.09
N ALA A 368 -9.35 -44.94 -2.01
CA ALA A 368 -8.23 -44.58 -1.14
C ALA A 368 -7.38 -45.76 -0.61
N PRO A 369 -6.06 -45.53 -0.39
CA PRO A 369 -5.31 -46.19 0.67
C PRO A 369 -5.06 -45.24 1.86
N ALA A 370 -5.24 -45.80 3.06
CA ALA A 370 -5.11 -45.17 4.38
C ALA A 370 -3.63 -45.23 4.91
N PRO A 371 -3.29 -44.85 6.16
CA PRO A 371 -2.31 -43.78 6.44
C PRO A 371 -1.02 -44.20 7.20
N GLN A 372 0.01 -43.33 7.10
CA GLN A 372 1.11 -42.98 8.04
C GLN A 372 2.16 -44.05 8.47
N PRO A 373 3.44 -43.66 8.73
CA PRO A 373 3.83 -42.86 9.92
C PRO A 373 4.98 -41.84 9.77
N GLU A 374 5.21 -41.13 10.89
CA GLU A 374 5.95 -39.88 11.13
C GLU A 374 7.51 -39.90 11.01
N LYS A 375 8.04 -38.72 10.60
CA LYS A 375 9.26 -37.94 11.00
C LYS A 375 10.58 -38.64 11.38
N PRO A 376 11.73 -38.02 11.00
CA PRO A 376 12.37 -37.08 11.95
C PRO A 376 12.82 -35.74 11.33
N ALA A 377 12.96 -34.74 12.21
CA ALA A 377 13.26 -33.34 11.92
C ALA A 377 14.68 -33.07 11.38
N PRO A 378 14.89 -32.06 10.51
CA PRO A 378 16.19 -31.47 10.27
C PRO A 378 16.49 -30.29 11.19
N ALA A 379 17.78 -30.13 11.48
CA ALA A 379 18.42 -29.19 12.39
C ALA A 379 18.32 -27.70 11.95
N PRO A 380 18.50 -26.74 12.89
CA PRO A 380 18.35 -25.31 12.62
C PRO A 380 19.49 -24.71 11.78
N ALA A 381 19.10 -23.97 10.73
CA ALA A 381 19.98 -23.15 9.88
C ALA A 381 20.23 -21.75 10.50
N PRO A 382 21.26 -21.01 10.06
CA PRO A 382 21.91 -19.94 10.83
C PRO A 382 21.19 -18.59 10.78
N LYS A 383 21.44 -17.76 11.80
CA LYS A 383 20.90 -16.40 11.97
C LYS A 383 21.26 -15.49 10.77
N PRO A 384 20.31 -14.71 10.23
CA PRO A 384 20.61 -13.70 9.22
C PRO A 384 21.36 -12.50 9.81
N GLU A 385 22.37 -12.03 9.09
CA GLU A 385 23.08 -10.77 9.32
C GLU A 385 22.14 -9.56 9.17
N LYS A 386 22.45 -8.48 9.91
CA LYS A 386 21.67 -7.24 9.94
C LYS A 386 21.61 -6.58 8.55
N SER A 387 20.41 -6.19 8.12
CA SER A 387 20.17 -5.42 6.88
C SER A 387 20.79 -4.01 6.97
N ALA A 388 21.28 -3.50 5.84
CA ALA A 388 21.84 -2.16 5.67
C ALA A 388 20.90 -1.03 6.13
N ASP A 389 19.59 -1.26 6.11
CA ASP A 389 18.60 -0.30 6.59
C ASP A 389 18.62 -0.11 8.11
N GLN A 390 18.98 -1.14 8.88
CA GLN A 390 19.13 -1.02 10.35
C GLN A 390 20.39 -0.24 10.74
N GLN A 391 21.46 -0.33 9.95
CA GLN A 391 22.66 0.50 10.15
C GLN A 391 22.40 1.97 9.81
N ALA A 392 21.62 2.25 8.78
CA ALA A 392 21.26 3.63 8.42
C ALA A 392 20.40 4.31 9.50
N GLU A 393 19.52 3.55 10.16
CA GLU A 393 18.65 4.06 11.24
C GLU A 393 19.43 4.27 12.56
N GLU A 394 20.38 3.37 12.89
CA GLU A 394 21.30 3.55 14.02
C GLU A 394 22.28 4.73 13.81
N ASP A 395 22.79 4.95 12.58
CA ASP A 395 23.67 6.08 12.28
C ASP A 395 22.93 7.44 12.26
N TYR A 396 21.65 7.47 11.87
CA TYR A 396 20.83 8.68 11.98
C TYR A 396 20.55 9.03 13.44
N ALA A 397 20.25 8.04 14.27
CA ALA A 397 20.07 8.22 15.71
C ALA A 397 21.35 8.75 16.38
N ARG A 398 22.52 8.17 16.05
CA ARG A 398 23.82 8.60 16.59
C ARG A 398 24.22 10.01 16.16
N ARG A 399 23.97 10.42 14.91
CA ARG A 399 24.21 11.80 14.45
C ARG A 399 23.34 12.82 15.18
N SER A 400 22.09 12.48 15.51
CA SER A 400 21.19 13.38 16.24
C SER A 400 21.59 13.58 17.71
N GLU A 401 22.13 12.54 18.36
CA GLU A 401 22.70 12.66 19.71
C GLU A 401 24.02 13.46 19.73
N GLU A 402 24.88 13.30 18.72
CA GLU A 402 26.11 14.11 18.60
C GLU A 402 25.82 15.59 18.33
N GLU A 403 24.78 15.91 17.57
CA GLU A 403 24.35 17.29 17.32
C GLU A 403 23.76 17.95 18.58
N TYR A 404 22.98 17.20 19.36
CA TYR A 404 22.46 17.65 20.66
C TYR A 404 23.57 17.90 21.69
N ASN A 405 24.57 17.02 21.75
CA ASN A 405 25.73 17.20 22.64
C ASN A 405 26.69 18.32 22.21
N ARG A 406 26.74 18.67 20.92
CA ARG A 406 27.48 19.85 20.44
C ARG A 406 26.78 21.17 20.79
N LEU A 407 25.44 21.18 20.81
CA LEU A 407 24.66 22.37 21.12
C LEU A 407 24.73 22.73 22.61
N THR A 408 24.86 21.73 23.49
CA THR A 408 24.94 21.92 24.95
C THR A 408 26.36 22.24 25.46
N GLN A 409 27.40 22.04 24.64
CA GLN A 409 28.80 22.38 24.98
C GLN A 409 29.28 23.77 24.51
N GLN A 410 28.42 24.57 23.87
CA GLN A 410 28.78 25.96 23.58
C GLN A 410 28.76 26.79 24.88
N GLN A 411 29.94 26.99 25.47
CA GLN A 411 30.12 27.97 26.55
C GLN A 411 29.74 29.37 26.05
N PRO A 412 29.06 30.18 26.88
CA PRO A 412 28.74 31.56 26.51
C PRO A 412 30.05 32.37 26.36
N PRO A 413 30.10 33.36 25.44
CA PRO A 413 31.26 34.24 25.30
C PRO A 413 31.51 34.98 26.61
N LYS A 414 32.78 35.04 27.02
CA LYS A 414 33.23 35.76 28.22
C LYS A 414 32.76 37.22 28.15
N ALA A 415 32.02 37.64 29.18
CA ALA A 415 31.60 39.03 29.35
C ALA A 415 32.81 39.97 29.38
N GLU A 416 32.79 40.94 28.47
CA GLU A 416 33.75 42.04 28.41
C GLU A 416 33.52 42.98 29.60
N LYS A 417 34.60 43.33 30.30
CA LYS A 417 34.61 44.16 31.52
C LYS A 417 34.14 45.59 31.19
N PRO A 418 33.29 46.24 32.00
CA PRO A 418 32.92 47.63 31.75
C PRO A 418 34.08 48.58 32.08
N ALA A 419 34.28 49.58 31.23
CA ALA A 419 35.27 50.64 31.39
C ALA A 419 34.97 51.53 32.62
N PRO A 420 36.01 52.06 33.31
CA PRO A 420 35.82 52.90 34.49
C PRO A 420 35.28 54.28 34.13
N ALA A 421 34.34 54.75 34.95
CA ALA A 421 33.66 56.03 34.84
C ALA A 421 34.63 57.23 34.88
N SER A 422 34.42 58.19 33.98
CA SER A 422 35.13 59.46 33.95
C SER A 422 34.67 60.37 35.10
N ALA A 423 35.64 60.92 35.84
CA ALA A 423 35.45 61.88 36.92
C ALA A 423 34.93 63.24 36.40
N PRO A 424 34.20 64.01 37.22
CA PRO A 424 33.74 65.35 36.84
C PRO A 424 34.89 66.35 37.01
N GLN A 425 34.98 67.33 36.11
CA GLN A 425 35.87 68.47 36.24
C GLN A 425 35.10 69.80 36.26
N PRO A 426 35.69 70.85 36.85
CA PRO A 426 35.02 71.92 37.62
C PRO A 426 34.37 73.03 36.80
#